data_AF-A0A015KAP5-F1
#
_entry.id   AF-A0A015KAP5-F1
#
_cell.length_a   1.000
_cell.length_b   1.000
_cell.length_c   1.000
_cell.angle_alpha   90.00
_cell.angle_beta   90.00
_cell.angle_gamma   90.00
#
_symmetry.space_group_name_H-M   'P 1'
#
loop_
_entity.id
_entity.type
_entity.pdbx_description
1 polymer ?
#
loop_
_entity_poly.entity_id
_entity_poly.type
_entity_poly.pdbx_seq_one_letter_code
_entity_poly.pdbx_strand_id
1 'polypeptide(L)'
;MKRKTAEKLNLPILGKFVRAAVVGVPPRIMGVGPAYAIPIVLKQAGLSINDIDIYEINEAFASQAVYSIEKLGIDINKVNPKGGAIALGHPLGATGARQISTLLTELRRTKKKLGVISMCVGSGMGMAAIFEAEW
;
A
#
# COMPACT_ATOMS: atom_id res chain seq x y z
N MET A 1 6.03 -16.83 -3.59
CA MET A 1 6.94 -17.94 -3.24
C MET A 1 6.78 -18.25 -1.75
N LYS A 2 6.80 -19.53 -1.32
CA LYS A 2 6.80 -19.87 0.11
C LYS A 2 8.19 -19.66 0.71
N ARG A 3 8.28 -19.27 1.99
CA ARG A 3 9.55 -19.05 2.71
C ARG A 3 10.52 -20.24 2.58
N LYS A 4 10.03 -21.47 2.85
CA LYS A 4 10.81 -22.71 2.72
C LYS A 4 11.47 -22.87 1.34
N THR A 5 10.82 -22.40 0.27
CA THR A 5 11.39 -22.46 -1.08
C THR A 5 12.50 -21.43 -1.26
N ALA A 6 12.33 -20.20 -0.75
CA ALA A 6 13.37 -19.17 -0.79
C ALA A 6 14.62 -19.60 -0.02
N GLU A 7 14.45 -20.18 1.17
CA GLU A 7 15.54 -20.72 2.00
C GLU A 7 16.25 -21.90 1.31
N LYS A 8 15.49 -22.86 0.76
CA LYS A 8 16.06 -24.00 0.00
C LYS A 8 16.92 -23.54 -1.18
N LEU A 9 16.54 -22.43 -1.82
CA LEU A 9 17.25 -21.87 -2.97
C LEU A 9 18.30 -20.82 -2.59
N ASN A 10 18.51 -20.57 -1.29
CA ASN A 10 19.42 -19.54 -0.77
C ASN A 10 19.18 -18.15 -1.39
N LEU A 11 17.90 -17.77 -1.56
CA LEU A 11 17.50 -16.48 -2.12
C LEU A 11 17.29 -15.44 -1.00
N PRO A 12 17.65 -14.17 -1.24
CA PRO A 12 17.37 -13.10 -0.29
C PRO A 12 15.86 -12.86 -0.17
N ILE A 13 15.38 -12.65 1.06
CA ILE A 13 13.98 -12.31 1.35
C ILE A 13 13.92 -10.80 1.63
N LEU A 14 13.37 -10.02 0.70
CA LEU A 14 13.20 -8.56 0.88
C LEU A 14 12.04 -8.21 1.82
N GLY A 15 11.09 -9.13 1.96
CA GLY A 15 9.90 -8.96 2.77
C GLY A 15 8.87 -10.02 2.45
N LYS A 16 7.78 -10.00 3.21
CA LYS A 16 6.66 -10.91 3.07
C LYS A 16 5.35 -10.16 2.84
N PHE A 17 4.51 -10.75 2.00
CA PHE A 17 3.11 -10.39 1.89
C PHE A 17 2.38 -10.87 3.14
N VAL A 18 1.72 -9.95 3.85
CA VAL A 18 1.00 -10.27 5.10
C VAL A 18 -0.47 -10.53 4.81
N ARG A 19 -1.16 -9.57 4.20
CA ARG A 19 -2.59 -9.67 3.89
C ARG A 19 -3.00 -8.66 2.82
N ALA A 20 -4.12 -8.92 2.13
CA ALA A 20 -4.78 -7.97 1.24
C ALA A 20 -6.28 -7.96 1.48
N ALA A 21 -6.91 -6.83 1.18
CA ALA A 21 -8.35 -6.68 1.13
C ALA A 21 -8.75 -5.93 -0.14
N VAL A 22 -9.90 -6.31 -0.69
CA VAL A 22 -10.56 -5.63 -1.81
C VAL A 22 -11.98 -5.29 -1.36
N VAL A 23 -12.44 -4.09 -1.69
CA VAL A 23 -13.73 -3.56 -1.24
C VAL A 23 -14.45 -2.89 -2.41
N GLY A 24 -15.78 -2.89 -2.36
CA GLY A 24 -16.62 -2.09 -3.26
C GLY A 24 -16.95 -0.73 -2.66
N VAL A 25 -17.00 0.29 -3.50
CA VAL A 25 -17.48 1.65 -3.19
C VAL A 25 -18.36 2.14 -4.35
N PRO A 26 -19.22 3.16 -4.15
CA PRO A 26 -20.04 3.66 -5.25
C PRO A 26 -19.17 4.13 -6.44
N PRO A 27 -19.46 3.70 -7.69
CA PRO A 27 -18.60 4.00 -8.85
C PRO A 27 -18.38 5.51 -9.09
N ARG A 28 -19.40 6.33 -8.81
CA ARG A 28 -19.35 7.79 -8.97
C ARG A 28 -18.30 8.49 -8.09
N ILE A 29 -17.84 7.83 -7.03
CA ILE A 29 -16.81 8.34 -6.10
C ILE A 29 -15.68 7.33 -5.92
N MET A 30 -15.40 6.49 -6.94
CA MET A 30 -14.43 5.39 -6.86
C MET A 30 -13.07 5.73 -6.22
N GLY A 31 -12.63 6.99 -6.33
CA GLY A 31 -11.40 7.49 -5.73
C GLY A 31 -11.30 7.24 -4.22
N VAL A 32 -12.42 7.15 -3.51
CA VAL A 32 -12.42 6.91 -2.05
C VAL A 32 -12.02 5.50 -1.65
N GLY A 33 -11.81 4.58 -2.60
CA GLY A 33 -11.51 3.17 -2.35
C GLY A 33 -10.45 2.90 -1.25
N PRO A 34 -9.29 3.58 -1.23
CA PRO A 34 -8.26 3.40 -0.19
C PRO A 34 -8.78 3.66 1.22
N ALA A 35 -9.63 4.68 1.41
CA ALA A 35 -10.22 5.04 2.69
C ALA A 35 -11.07 3.91 3.31
N TYR A 36 -11.54 2.96 2.50
CA TYR A 36 -12.32 1.81 2.95
C TYR A 36 -11.52 0.51 2.94
N ALA A 37 -10.58 0.34 2.00
CA ALA A 37 -9.75 -0.86 1.90
C ALA A 37 -8.71 -0.96 3.03
N ILE A 38 -8.05 0.16 3.37
CA ILE A 38 -6.98 0.21 4.38
C ILE A 38 -7.49 -0.23 5.76
N PRO A 39 -8.59 0.30 6.32
CA PRO A 39 -9.09 -0.14 7.62
C PRO A 39 -9.42 -1.64 7.66
N ILE A 40 -9.95 -2.19 6.57
CA ILE A 40 -10.31 -3.61 6.50
C ILE A 40 -9.08 -4.49 6.55
N VAL A 41 -8.04 -4.19 5.75
CA VAL A 41 -6.83 -5.02 5.75
C VAL A 41 -6.09 -4.93 7.09
N LEU A 42 -6.05 -3.74 7.70
CA LEU A 42 -5.42 -3.54 9.01
C LEU A 42 -6.17 -4.30 10.11
N LYS A 43 -7.50 -4.18 10.16
CA LYS A 43 -8.33 -4.95 11.10
C LYS A 43 -8.12 -6.45 10.95
N GLN A 44 -8.06 -6.96 9.72
CA GLN A 44 -7.82 -8.37 9.45
C GLN A 44 -6.42 -8.86 9.86
N ALA A 45 -5.45 -7.95 9.94
CA ALA A 45 -4.10 -8.22 10.41
C ALA A 45 -3.90 -7.91 11.91
N GLY A 46 -4.93 -7.41 12.60
CA GLY A 46 -4.82 -6.99 14.01
C GLY A 46 -3.96 -5.75 14.21
N LEU A 47 -3.85 -4.89 13.20
CA LEU A 47 -3.04 -3.66 13.21
C LEU A 47 -3.93 -2.41 13.23
N SER A 48 -3.34 -1.33 13.72
CA SER A 48 -3.88 0.03 13.68
C SER A 48 -3.19 0.87 12.61
N ILE A 49 -3.71 2.06 12.35
CA ILE A 49 -3.08 3.05 11.44
C ILE A 49 -1.69 3.45 11.94
N ASN A 50 -1.49 3.51 13.26
CA ASN A 50 -0.24 3.99 13.83
C ASN A 50 0.91 2.97 13.74
N ASP A 51 0.58 1.69 13.59
CA ASP A 51 1.56 0.60 13.48
C ASP A 51 2.27 0.57 12.12
N ILE A 52 1.71 1.26 11.12
CA ILE A 52 2.28 1.29 9.77
C ILE A 52 3.34 2.38 9.68
N ASP A 53 4.46 2.03 9.07
CA ASP A 53 5.62 2.88 8.91
C ASP A 53 5.56 3.76 7.66
N ILE A 54 5.06 3.18 6.56
CA ILE A 54 4.96 3.80 5.24
C ILE A 54 3.66 3.39 4.55
N TYR A 55 2.98 4.38 3.98
CA TYR A 55 1.82 4.21 3.12
C TYR A 55 2.17 4.62 1.69
N GLU A 56 2.16 3.67 0.77
CA GLU A 56 2.17 3.92 -0.68
C GLU A 56 0.73 3.95 -1.18
N ILE A 57 0.10 5.14 -1.20
CA ILE A 57 -1.26 5.34 -1.72
C ILE A 57 -1.15 5.88 -3.15
N ASN A 58 -1.71 5.16 -4.12
CA ASN A 58 -1.61 5.56 -5.51
C ASN A 58 -2.26 6.93 -5.73
N GLU A 59 -1.52 7.87 -6.32
CA GLU A 59 -1.98 9.24 -6.54
C GLU A 59 -2.62 9.37 -7.93
N ALA A 60 -3.71 8.63 -8.18
CA ALA A 60 -4.43 8.75 -9.46
C ALA A 60 -4.89 10.20 -9.70
N PHE A 61 -5.32 10.87 -8.63
CA PHE A 61 -5.62 12.30 -8.54
C PHE A 61 -5.27 12.77 -7.13
N ALA A 62 -4.90 14.05 -6.98
CA ALA A 62 -4.58 14.62 -5.66
C ALA A 62 -5.79 14.60 -4.70
N SER A 63 -6.97 14.92 -5.21
CA SER A 63 -8.21 15.00 -4.42
C SER A 63 -8.55 13.69 -3.70
N GLN A 64 -8.45 12.55 -4.39
CA GLN A 64 -8.74 11.26 -3.76
C GLN A 64 -7.67 10.85 -2.73
N ALA A 65 -6.40 11.19 -3.01
CA ALA A 65 -5.29 10.81 -2.16
C ALA A 65 -5.41 11.56 -0.83
N VAL A 66 -5.54 12.89 -0.90
CA VAL A 66 -5.76 13.76 0.27
C VAL A 66 -7.01 13.32 1.05
N TYR A 67 -8.14 13.08 0.37
CA TYR A 67 -9.35 12.59 1.03
C TYR A 67 -9.09 11.31 1.83
N SER A 68 -8.39 10.33 1.24
CA SER A 68 -8.14 9.04 1.90
C SER A 68 -7.21 9.19 3.11
N ILE A 69 -6.21 10.07 3.02
CA ILE A 69 -5.26 10.37 4.10
C ILE A 69 -5.99 11.04 5.26
N GLU A 70 -6.73 12.11 4.99
CA GLU A 70 -7.48 12.88 6.00
C GLU A 70 -8.57 12.03 6.65
N LYS A 71 -9.33 11.27 5.85
CA LYS A 71 -10.42 10.43 6.35
C LYS A 71 -9.94 9.36 7.34
N LEU A 72 -8.72 8.87 7.14
CA LEU A 72 -8.10 7.84 7.98
C LEU A 72 -7.23 8.43 9.10
N GLY A 73 -6.99 9.74 9.12
CA GLY A 73 -6.08 10.38 10.06
C GLY A 73 -4.65 9.87 9.93
N ILE A 74 -4.20 9.52 8.72
CA ILE A 74 -2.84 9.06 8.47
C ILE A 74 -1.88 10.25 8.59
N ASP A 75 -0.79 10.10 9.33
CA ASP A 75 0.31 11.07 9.32
C ASP A 75 0.86 11.21 7.91
N ILE A 76 0.70 12.40 7.33
CA ILE A 76 1.12 12.71 5.95
C ILE A 76 2.61 12.43 5.72
N ASN A 77 3.45 12.52 6.75
CA ASN A 77 4.89 12.25 6.63
C ASN A 77 5.21 10.77 6.39
N LYS A 78 4.25 9.87 6.63
CA LYS A 78 4.35 8.44 6.32
C LYS A 78 3.83 8.10 4.92
N VAL A 79 3.22 9.04 4.20
CA VAL A 79 2.58 8.79 2.90
C VAL A 79 3.52 9.16 1.75
N ASN A 80 3.72 8.23 0.82
CA ASN A 80 4.47 8.41 -0.43
C ASN A 80 5.80 9.18 -0.24
N PRO A 81 6.73 8.75 0.64
CA PRO A 81 7.95 9.49 0.97
C PRO A 81 8.91 9.68 -0.21
N LYS A 82 8.66 9.01 -1.34
CA LYS A 82 9.42 9.14 -2.60
C LYS A 82 8.60 9.76 -3.73
N GLY A 83 7.47 10.38 -3.41
CA GLY A 83 6.49 10.84 -4.39
C GLY A 83 5.67 9.68 -4.96
N GLY A 84 4.53 10.00 -5.56
CA GLY A 84 3.63 9.01 -6.15
C GLY A 84 3.36 9.24 -7.62
N ALA A 85 2.21 8.75 -8.08
CA ALA A 85 1.86 8.68 -9.49
C ALA A 85 1.68 10.04 -10.17
N ILE A 86 1.48 11.13 -9.43
CA ILE A 86 1.45 12.48 -10.00
C ILE A 86 2.81 12.83 -10.60
N ALA A 87 3.90 12.45 -9.93
CA ALA A 87 5.27 12.69 -10.39
C ALA A 87 5.82 11.54 -11.24
N LEU A 88 5.57 10.29 -10.82
CA LEU A 88 6.18 9.08 -11.40
C LEU A 88 5.37 8.49 -12.57
N GLY A 89 4.14 8.96 -12.79
CA GLY A 89 3.22 8.43 -13.77
C GLY A 89 2.43 7.20 -13.29
N HIS A 90 1.39 6.86 -14.06
CA HIS A 90 0.43 5.79 -13.73
C HIS A 90 0.21 4.80 -14.90
N PRO A 91 1.19 3.94 -15.23
CA PRO A 91 0.94 2.81 -16.12
C PRO A 91 0.00 1.81 -15.42
N LEU A 92 -1.27 1.80 -15.82
CA LEU A 92 -2.39 1.20 -15.06
C LEU A 92 -2.07 -0.19 -14.48
N GLY A 93 -1.71 -1.16 -15.34
CA GLY A 93 -1.45 -2.54 -14.92
C GLY A 93 -0.14 -2.75 -14.14
N ALA A 94 0.82 -1.82 -14.24
CA ALA A 94 2.13 -1.95 -13.60
C ALA A 94 2.20 -1.23 -12.24
N THR A 95 1.29 -0.31 -11.97
CA THR A 95 1.40 0.62 -10.83
C THR A 95 1.40 -0.09 -9.48
N GLY A 96 0.58 -1.12 -9.28
CA GLY A 96 0.59 -1.87 -8.02
C GLY A 96 1.91 -2.60 -7.76
N ALA A 97 2.51 -3.21 -8.79
CA ALA A 97 3.82 -3.82 -8.66
C ALA A 97 4.92 -2.77 -8.40
N ARG A 98 4.83 -1.62 -9.05
CA ARG A 98 5.73 -0.47 -8.81
C ARG A 98 5.65 0.02 -7.36
N GLN A 99 4.44 0.18 -6.80
CA GLN A 99 4.25 0.55 -5.39
C GLN A 99 4.94 -0.45 -4.44
N ILE A 100 4.83 -1.76 -4.70
CA ILE A 100 5.51 -2.78 -3.87
C ILE A 100 7.03 -2.61 -3.94
N SER A 101 7.58 -2.40 -5.13
CA SER A 101 9.02 -2.20 -5.33
C SER A 101 9.53 -0.96 -4.59
N THR A 102 8.82 0.17 -4.72
CA THR A 102 9.13 1.41 -4.00
C THR A 102 9.03 1.20 -2.49
N LEU A 103 7.94 0.60 -2.01
CA LEU A 103 7.68 0.38 -0.59
C LEU A 103 8.77 -0.47 0.07
N LEU A 104 9.06 -1.66 -0.46
CA LEU A 104 10.04 -2.58 0.15
C LEU A 104 11.44 -2.00 0.16
N THR A 105 11.82 -1.29 -0.92
CA THR A 105 13.12 -0.62 -1.00
C THR A 105 13.23 0.49 0.03
N GLU A 106 12.17 1.28 0.20
CA GLU A 106 12.16 2.40 1.15
C GLU A 106 12.11 1.94 2.61
N LEU A 107 11.33 0.90 2.93
CA LEU A 107 11.31 0.26 4.25
C LEU A 107 12.73 -0.20 4.62
N ARG A 108 13.40 -0.92 3.72
CA ARG A 108 14.78 -1.36 3.93
C ARG A 108 15.75 -0.18 4.09
N ARG A 109 15.65 0.84 3.25
CA ARG A 109 16.52 2.04 3.30
C ARG A 109 16.37 2.79 4.62
N THR A 110 15.16 2.82 5.17
CA THR A 110 14.83 3.54 6.42
C THR A 110 14.84 2.64 7.66
N LYS A 111 15.19 1.35 7.50
CA LYS A 111 15.16 0.33 8.57
C LYS A 111 13.80 0.23 9.26
N LYS A 112 12.73 0.52 8.53
CA LYS A 112 11.33 0.40 8.95
C LYS A 112 10.74 -0.91 8.46
N LYS A 113 9.69 -1.41 9.09
CA LYS A 113 9.27 -2.80 8.92
C LYS A 113 7.93 -2.94 8.20
N LEU A 114 6.91 -2.16 8.56
CA LEU A 114 5.53 -2.38 8.11
C LEU A 114 5.07 -1.35 7.08
N GLY A 115 4.68 -1.82 5.91
CA GLY A 115 4.20 -0.97 4.83
C GLY A 115 2.81 -1.35 4.34
N VAL A 116 2.07 -0.36 3.87
CA VAL A 116 0.79 -0.56 3.17
C VAL A 116 0.90 0.00 1.77
N ILE A 117 0.48 -0.77 0.77
CA ILE A 117 0.10 -0.21 -0.53
C ILE A 117 -1.42 -0.05 -0.59
N SER A 118 -1.92 0.94 -1.31
CA SER A 118 -3.33 1.03 -1.63
C SER A 118 -3.59 1.76 -2.95
N MET A 119 -4.72 1.46 -3.59
CA MET A 119 -5.23 2.20 -4.74
C MET A 119 -6.75 2.20 -4.82
N CYS A 120 -7.28 3.26 -5.42
CA CYS A 120 -8.61 3.24 -6.02
C CYS A 120 -8.57 2.42 -7.32
N VAL A 121 -9.70 1.83 -7.67
CA VAL A 121 -9.85 1.04 -8.89
C VAL A 121 -11.11 1.50 -9.61
N GLY A 122 -11.01 1.55 -10.94
CA GLY A 122 -12.11 1.81 -11.86
C GLY A 122 -13.38 1.05 -11.47
N SER A 123 -14.54 1.60 -11.84
CA SER A 123 -15.87 1.03 -11.56
C SER A 123 -16.25 0.86 -10.08
N GLY A 124 -15.52 1.49 -9.15
CA GLY A 124 -15.93 1.58 -7.75
C GLY A 124 -15.36 0.48 -6.87
N MET A 125 -14.03 0.31 -6.89
CA MET A 125 -13.35 -0.61 -5.98
C MET A 125 -12.16 0.07 -5.30
N GLY A 126 -11.75 -0.50 -4.17
CA GLY A 126 -10.52 -0.15 -3.47
C GLY A 126 -9.74 -1.41 -3.12
N MET A 127 -8.41 -1.33 -3.13
CA MET A 127 -7.54 -2.42 -2.73
C MET A 127 -6.48 -1.90 -1.76
N ALA A 128 -6.16 -2.68 -0.75
CA ALA A 128 -5.01 -2.44 0.12
C ALA A 128 -4.29 -3.76 0.43
N ALA A 129 -2.97 -3.71 0.57
CA ALA A 129 -2.16 -4.84 1.00
C ALA A 129 -1.06 -4.41 1.96
N ILE A 130 -0.78 -5.29 2.92
CA ILE A 130 0.25 -5.10 3.94
C ILE A 130 1.47 -5.94 3.58
N PHE A 131 2.63 -5.32 3.68
CA PHE A 131 3.93 -5.95 3.53
C PHE A 131 4.77 -5.72 4.78
N GLU A 132 5.55 -6.71 5.16
CA GLU A 132 6.55 -6.59 6.21
C GLU A 132 7.93 -6.83 5.59
N ALA A 133 8.82 -5.85 5.69
CA ALA A 133 10.18 -5.96 5.19
C ALA A 133 11.01 -6.90 6.07
N GLU A 134 11.92 -7.63 5.42
CA GLU A 134 12.88 -8.54 6.06
C GLU A 134 14.27 -8.21 5.48
N TRP A 135 15.30 -8.27 6.32
CA TRP A 135 16.68 -8.01 5.95
C TRP A 135 17.64 -8.78 6.85
#